data_AF-A0A6I3U6G2-F1
#
_entry.id   AF-A0A6I3U6G2-F1
#
_cell.length_a   1.000
_cell.length_b   1.000
_cell.length_c   1.000
_cell.angle_alpha   90.00
_cell.angle_beta   90.00
_cell.angle_gamma   90.00
#
_symmetry.space_group_name_H-M   'P 1'
#
loop_
_entity.id
_entity.type
_entity.pdbx_description
1 polymer ?
#
loop_
_entity_poly.entity_id
_entity_poly.type
_entity_poly.pdbx_seq_one_letter_code
_entity_poly.pdbx_strand_id
1 'polypeptide(L)' 'MYYFIPAWYGSERTWHADITPWYFSHFRLEFDDTFHQIRLFQEQDID' A
#
# COMPACT_ATOMS: atom_id res chain seq x y z
N MET A 1 -3.61 -15.53 -12.88
CA MET A 1 -2.53 -14.58 -12.58
C MET A 1 -2.99 -13.14 -12.76
N TYR A 2 -3.34 -12.51 -11.64
CA TYR A 2 -3.74 -11.11 -11.59
C TYR A 2 -2.56 -10.21 -11.18
N TYR A 3 -2.44 -9.04 -11.82
CA TYR A 3 -1.43 -8.04 -11.50
C TYR A 3 -2.08 -6.79 -10.93
N PHE A 4 -1.61 -6.36 -9.77
CA PHE A 4 -2.07 -5.15 -9.10
C PHE A 4 -1.03 -4.04 -9.23
N ILE A 5 -1.47 -2.84 -9.61
CA ILE A 5 -0.64 -1.64 -9.68
C ILE A 5 -1.10 -0.70 -8.56
N PRO A 6 -0.41 -0.68 -7.40
CA PRO A 6 -0.79 0.17 -6.28
C PRO A 6 -0.38 1.63 -6.48
N ALA A 7 -1.07 2.53 -5.79
CA ALA A 7 -0.81 3.97 -5.81
C ALA A 7 -0.10 4.46 -4.54
N TRP A 8 0.93 3.71 -4.09
CA TRP A 8 1.69 4.02 -2.86
C TRP A 8 2.76 5.08 -3.09
N TYR A 9 2.32 6.27 -3.52
CA TYR A 9 3.21 7.38 -3.84
C TYR A 9 3.61 8.17 -2.59
N GLY A 10 4.84 8.69 -2.59
CA GLY A 10 5.30 9.63 -1.58
C GLY A 10 4.58 10.98 -1.66
N SER A 11 4.54 11.68 -0.54
CA SER A 11 3.88 12.98 -0.42
C SER A 11 4.59 14.07 -1.21
N GLU A 12 5.93 14.14 -1.13
CA GLU A 12 6.74 15.15 -1.82
C GLU A 12 7.32 14.67 -3.15
N ARG A 13 7.60 13.37 -3.25
CA ARG A 13 8.21 12.74 -4.43
C ARG A 13 7.39 11.53 -4.83
N THR A 14 6.69 11.64 -5.97
CA THR A 14 5.78 10.60 -6.46
C THR A 14 6.44 9.23 -6.55
N TRP A 15 7.67 9.14 -7.05
CA TRP A 15 8.37 7.86 -7.27
C TRP A 15 9.29 7.44 -6.12
N HIS A 16 9.20 8.08 -4.95
CA HIS A 16 9.97 7.73 -3.77
C HIS A 16 9.04 7.57 -2.56
N ALA A 17 9.28 6.57 -1.73
CA ALA A 17 8.57 6.43 -0.46
C ALA A 17 8.99 7.53 0.52
N ASP A 18 8.04 7.99 1.33
CA ASP A 18 8.32 8.92 2.43
C ASP A 18 9.15 8.19 3.50
N ILE A 19 10.35 8.69 3.81
CA ILE A 19 11.21 8.13 4.85
C ILE A 19 10.96 8.91 6.14
N THR A 20 10.11 8.36 6.99
CA THR A 20 9.73 8.99 8.25
C THR A 20 10.42 8.29 9.44
N PRO A 21 11.19 9.00 10.28
CA PRO A 21 11.74 8.43 11.51
C PRO A 21 10.62 7.89 12.41
N TRP A 22 10.92 6.83 13.18
CA TRP A 22 9.91 6.15 14.01
C TRP A 22 9.19 7.08 14.99
N TYR A 23 9.88 8.10 15.52
CA TYR A 23 9.31 9.08 16.47
C TYR A 23 8.47 10.18 15.79
N PHE A 24 8.51 10.27 14.46
CA PHE A 24 7.76 11.23 13.65
C PHE A 24 6.67 10.55 12.81
N SER A 25 6.46 9.24 13.02
CA SER A 25 5.38 8.51 12.36
C SER A 25 4.05 8.96 12.95
N HIS A 26 3.33 9.79 12.20
CA HIS A 26 1.94 10.12 12.50
C HIS A 26 1.03 9.02 11.96
N PHE A 27 -0.06 8.73 12.68
CA PHE A 27 -1.06 7.77 12.20
C PHE A 27 -1.64 8.26 10.86
N ARG A 28 -1.21 7.62 9.77
CA ARG A 28 -1.74 7.80 8.42
C ARG A 28 -2.62 6.59 8.11
N LEU A 29 -3.70 6.80 7.38
CA LEU A 29 -4.49 5.69 6.85
C LEU A 29 -3.66 4.99 5.77
N GLU A 30 -2.86 4.00 6.18
CA GLU A 30 -2.04 3.17 5.28
C GLU A 30 -2.86 2.06 4.61
N PHE A 31 -4.10 1.86 5.05
CA PHE A 31 -5.02 0.93 4.44
C PHE A 31 -5.54 1.48 3.10
N ASP A 32 -5.30 0.74 2.02
CA ASP A 32 -5.67 1.09 0.65
C ASP A 32 -6.49 -0.05 0.00
N ASP A 33 -7.24 0.28 -1.04
CA ASP A 33 -8.11 -0.64 -1.75
C ASP A 33 -7.33 -1.81 -2.36
N THR A 34 -6.08 -1.58 -2.79
CA THR A 34 -5.22 -2.64 -3.32
C THR A 34 -4.85 -3.67 -2.26
N PHE A 35 -4.66 -3.25 -1.00
CA PHE A 35 -4.43 -4.19 0.11
C PHE A 35 -5.65 -5.06 0.36
N HIS A 36 -6.84 -4.46 0.36
CA HIS A 36 -8.09 -5.19 0.53
C HIS A 36 -8.28 -6.22 -0.59
N GLN A 37 -8.06 -5.82 -1.85
CA GLN A 37 -8.21 -6.70 -3.01
C GLN A 37 -7.22 -7.86 -2.94
N ILE A 38 -5.93 -7.62 -2.66
CA ILE A 38 -4.94 -8.69 -2.52
C ILE A 38 -5.35 -9.68 -1.44
N ARG A 39 -5.86 -9.20 -0.30
CA ARG A 39 -6.31 -10.07 0.78
C ARG A 39 -7.50 -10.95 0.37
N LEU A 40 -8.48 -10.42 -0.35
CA LEU A 40 -9.59 -11.21 -0.86
C LEU A 40 -9.13 -12.31 -1.83
N PHE A 41 -8.17 -12.01 -2.71
CA PHE A 41 -7.62 -13.00 -3.64
C PHE A 41 -6.87 -14.11 -2.90
N GLN A 42 -6.10 -13.76 -1.86
CA GLN A 42 -5.42 -14.73 -1.00
C GLN A 42 -6.41 -15.60 -0.22
N GLU A 43 -7.48 -15.02 0.32
CA GLU A 43 -8.51 -15.76 1.06
C GLU A 43 -9.32 -16.72 0.17
N GLN A 44 -9.42 -16.43 -1.13
CA GLN A 44 -10.17 -17.23 -2.10
C GLN A 44 -9.30 -18.25 -2.87
N ASP A 45 -7.99 -18.32 -2.59
CA ASP A 45 -7.03 -19.20 -3.27
C ASP A 45 -7.05 -19.04 -4.81
N ILE A 46 -7.22 -17.80 -5.26
CA ILE A 46 -7.30 -17.45 -6.69
C ILE A 46 -5.92 -16.99 -7.17
N ASP A 47 -5.32 -17.78 -8.07
CA ASP A 47 -4.06 -17.47 -8.77
C ASP A 47 -4.25 -16.51 -9.97
#